data_AF-A0A2U3CKT2-F1
#
_entry.id   AF-A0A2U3CKT2-F1
#
_cell.length_a   1.000
_cell.length_b   1.000
_cell.length_c   1.000
_cell.angle_alpha   90.00
_cell.angle_beta   90.00
_cell.angle_gamma   90.00
#
_symmetry.space_group_name_H-M   'P 1'
#
loop_
_entity.id
_entity.type
_entity.pdbx_description
1 polymer ?
#
loop_
_entity_poly.entity_id
_entity_poly.type
_entity_poly.pdbx_seq_one_letter_code
_entity_poly.pdbx_strand_id
1 'polypeptide(L)'
;MKITVPDKIKMTNIPLMGITEADILKTIQTPESKERFLHMGLQLEFHLKNIRKGYLLVVTRNEGQDISVSEVYLIKRVFIQQLNTKNPIQVLESFIDRFGLEIRIDRETDKFFIKKAVPLSPSVDPTRAVTIINPGNHEFWLCQYIQINRSGNYLVLQVAIVYCIDITKYKQWIREMG
;
A
#
# COMPACT_ATOMS: atom_id res chain seq x y z
N MET A 1 10.59 22.15 2.57
CA MET A 1 9.97 20.82 2.47
C MET A 1 8.88 20.73 3.52
N LYS A 2 7.62 20.82 3.13
CA LYS A 2 6.47 20.64 4.02
C LYS A 2 6.02 19.18 3.92
N ILE A 3 5.72 18.55 5.07
CA ILE A 3 5.12 17.21 5.11
C ILE A 3 3.65 17.38 5.45
N THR A 4 2.77 16.89 4.59
CA THR A 4 1.32 16.90 4.80
C THR A 4 0.87 15.50 5.17
N VAL A 5 0.17 15.37 6.29
CA VAL A 5 -0.48 14.13 6.71
C VAL A 5 -2.00 14.31 6.51
N PRO A 6 -2.61 13.73 5.45
CA PRO A 6 -4.04 13.88 5.19
C PRO A 6 -4.91 13.41 6.36
N ASP A 7 -6.02 14.10 6.61
CA ASP A 7 -6.96 13.77 7.70
C ASP A 7 -7.54 12.35 7.57
N LYS A 8 -7.72 11.85 6.35
CA LYS A 8 -8.18 10.48 6.11
C LYS A 8 -7.20 9.43 6.65
N ILE A 9 -5.89 9.65 6.52
CA ILE A 9 -4.85 8.76 7.08
C ILE A 9 -4.84 8.84 8.62
N LYS A 10 -5.29 9.97 9.18
CA LYS A 10 -5.49 10.12 10.63
C LYS A 10 -6.73 9.38 11.14
N MET A 11 -7.68 9.00 10.27
CA MET A 11 -9.03 8.56 10.69
C MET A 11 -9.51 7.21 10.12
N THR A 12 -8.77 6.53 9.24
CA THR A 12 -9.23 5.26 8.63
C THR A 12 -8.67 4.00 9.32
N ASN A 13 -9.26 3.68 10.48
CA ASN A 13 -9.75 2.35 10.89
C ASN A 13 -8.91 1.06 10.78
N ILE A 14 -7.59 1.14 10.85
CA ILE A 14 -6.95 0.45 11.99
C ILE A 14 -7.12 1.48 13.10
N PRO A 15 -7.77 1.22 14.25
CA PRO A 15 -7.61 2.16 15.36
C PRO A 15 -6.11 2.30 15.50
N LEU A 16 -5.55 3.47 15.13
CA LEU A 16 -4.14 3.79 15.29
C LEU A 16 -3.88 3.34 16.71
N MET A 17 -3.19 2.21 16.88
CA MET A 17 -3.05 1.57 18.18
C MET A 17 -2.10 2.49 18.96
N GLY A 18 -2.53 3.69 19.33
CA GLY A 18 -1.78 4.93 19.53
C GLY A 18 -0.53 5.11 18.68
N ILE A 19 -0.64 5.19 17.35
CA ILE A 19 0.40 5.79 16.49
C ILE A 19 0.09 7.29 16.42
N THR A 20 1.09 8.12 16.69
CA THR A 20 0.94 9.57 16.68
C THR A 20 1.46 10.17 15.37
N GLU A 21 1.05 11.41 15.06
CA GLU A 21 1.65 12.18 13.97
C GLU A 21 3.17 12.32 14.14
N ALA A 22 3.65 12.45 15.38
CA ALA A 22 5.07 12.46 15.68
C ALA A 22 5.79 11.15 15.31
N ASP A 23 5.15 9.98 15.47
CA ASP A 23 5.72 8.70 15.03
C ASP A 23 5.84 8.62 13.51
N ILE A 24 4.83 9.13 12.78
CA ILE A 24 4.83 9.20 11.32
C ILE A 24 5.96 10.12 10.85
N LEU A 25 6.01 11.35 11.37
CA LEU A 25 7.04 12.33 11.01
C LEU A 25 8.44 11.81 11.33
N LYS A 26 8.65 11.21 12.51
CA LYS A 26 9.94 10.62 12.89
C LYS A 26 10.33 9.47 11.98
N THR A 27 9.38 8.68 11.50
CA THR A 27 9.62 7.58 10.54
C THR A 27 10.06 8.11 9.18
N ILE A 28 9.48 9.20 8.70
CA ILE A 28 9.89 9.86 7.44
C ILE A 28 11.25 10.53 7.59
N GLN A 29 11.50 11.22 8.71
CA GLN A 29 12.73 11.98 8.95
C GLN A 29 13.95 11.10 9.24
N THR A 30 13.75 10.00 9.97
CA THR A 30 14.83 9.11 10.43
C THR A 30 14.46 7.64 10.25
N PRO A 31 14.19 7.17 9.02
CA PRO A 31 13.85 5.76 8.78
C PRO A 31 15.02 4.85 9.14
N GLU A 32 14.73 3.63 9.59
CA GLU A 32 15.75 2.57 9.68
C GLU A 32 16.09 2.01 8.29
N SER A 33 15.09 1.98 7.41
CA SER A 33 15.24 1.57 6.03
C SER A 33 14.31 2.38 5.13
N LYS A 34 14.78 2.70 3.93
CA LYS A 34 14.02 3.48 2.95
C LYS A 34 14.24 2.95 1.55
N GLU A 35 13.17 2.89 0.78
CA GLU A 35 13.22 2.57 -0.65
C GLU A 35 12.52 3.66 -1.45
N ARG A 36 13.07 4.00 -2.62
CA ARG A 36 12.45 4.92 -3.58
C ARG A 36 11.86 4.15 -4.74
N PHE A 37 10.66 4.54 -5.14
CA PHE A 37 9.94 3.96 -6.26
C PHE A 37 9.55 5.06 -7.23
N LEU A 38 10.07 4.99 -8.46
CA LEU A 38 9.73 5.92 -9.54
C LEU A 38 9.11 5.12 -10.70
N HIS A 39 7.88 5.47 -11.07
CA HIS A 39 7.20 4.87 -12.22
C HIS A 39 6.12 5.81 -12.74
N MET A 40 6.00 6.00 -14.05
CA MET A 40 4.97 6.86 -14.67
C MET A 40 4.92 8.30 -14.11
N GLY A 41 6.08 8.86 -13.76
CA GLY A 41 6.15 10.18 -13.10
C GLY A 41 5.68 10.20 -11.64
N LEU A 42 5.14 9.10 -11.12
CA LEU A 42 4.85 8.92 -9.70
C LEU A 42 6.14 8.58 -8.95
N GLN A 43 6.47 9.40 -7.96
CA GLN A 43 7.56 9.15 -7.03
C GLN A 43 6.99 8.84 -5.65
N LEU A 44 7.12 7.58 -5.24
CA LEU A 44 6.82 7.12 -3.89
C LEU A 44 8.13 6.89 -3.13
N GLU A 45 8.12 7.18 -1.84
CA GLU A 45 9.16 6.73 -0.90
C GLU A 45 8.51 5.88 0.20
N PHE A 46 9.12 4.74 0.49
CA PHE A 46 8.67 3.81 1.52
C PHE A 46 9.64 3.89 2.68
N HIS A 47 9.16 4.25 3.86
CA HIS A 47 9.96 4.49 5.07
C HIS A 47 9.57 3.48 6.14
N LEU A 48 10.53 2.69 6.63
CA LEU A 48 10.30 1.70 7.68
C LEU A 48 11.08 2.08 8.94
N LYS A 49 10.42 2.04 10.10
CA LYS A 49 11.06 2.29 11.40
C LYS A 49 10.45 1.44 12.51
N ASN A 50 11.28 0.89 13.38
CA ASN A 50 10.79 0.27 14.61
C ASN A 50 10.37 1.36 15.60
N ILE A 51 9.14 1.26 16.09
CA ILE A 51 8.59 2.09 17.16
C ILE A 51 8.20 1.20 18.34
N ARG A 52 7.77 1.78 19.47
CA ARG A 52 7.44 1.02 20.69
C ARG A 52 6.46 -0.14 20.44
N LYS A 53 5.55 0.00 19.47
CA LYS A 53 4.41 -0.89 19.24
C LYS A 53 4.57 -1.88 18.07
N GLY A 54 5.65 -1.77 17.31
CA GLY A 54 5.81 -2.50 16.05
C GLY A 54 6.74 -1.77 15.11
N TYR A 55 6.73 -2.17 13.85
CA TYR A 55 7.32 -1.42 12.76
C TYR A 55 6.25 -0.54 12.11
N LEU A 56 6.58 0.73 11.89
CA LEU A 56 5.76 1.65 11.12
C LEU A 56 6.32 1.70 9.70
N LEU A 57 5.49 1.31 8.72
CA LEU A 57 5.76 1.51 7.30
C LEU A 57 4.94 2.71 6.84
N VAL A 58 5.61 3.78 6.43
CA VAL A 58 4.99 4.99 5.91
C VAL A 58 5.32 5.11 4.43
N VAL A 59 4.30 5.24 3.59
CA VAL A 59 4.45 5.51 2.17
C VAL A 59 4.16 6.99 1.94
N THR A 60 5.08 7.68 1.30
CA THR A 60 4.92 9.10 0.95
C THR A 60 4.96 9.28 -0.55
N ARG A 61 4.18 10.24 -1.06
CA ARG A 61 4.25 10.72 -2.44
C ARG A 61 4.92 12.08 -2.48
N ASN A 62 5.87 12.24 -3.41
CA ASN A 62 6.48 13.54 -3.65
C ASN A 62 5.61 14.35 -4.62
N GLU A 63 5.30 15.59 -4.23
CA GLU A 63 4.47 16.53 -4.97
C GLU A 63 5.27 17.84 -5.14
N GLY A 64 6.30 17.78 -6.00
CA GLY A 64 7.24 18.89 -6.18
C GLY A 64 8.16 19.06 -4.95
N GLN A 65 8.02 20.17 -4.23
CA GLN A 65 8.79 20.45 -3.00
C GLN A 65 8.14 19.92 -1.73
N ASP A 66 6.90 19.44 -1.84
CA ASP A 66 6.10 18.93 -0.73
C ASP A 66 6.06 17.40 -0.75
N ILE A 67 5.86 16.84 0.44
CA ILE A 67 5.73 15.40 0.66
C ILE A 67 4.35 15.17 1.27
N SER A 68 3.54 14.35 0.61
CA SER A 68 2.25 13.92 1.14
C SER A 68 2.38 12.50 1.67
N VAL A 69 1.87 12.25 2.88
CA VAL A 69 1.73 10.88 3.36
C VAL A 69 0.58 10.23 2.59
N SER A 70 0.84 9.08 2.00
CA SER A 70 -0.12 8.31 1.21
C SER A 70 -0.71 7.16 2.01
N GLU A 71 0.15 6.40 2.69
CA GLU A 71 -0.25 5.18 3.40
C GLU A 71 0.55 5.02 4.69
N VAL A 72 -0.06 4.43 5.71
CA VAL A 72 0.60 4.14 7.00
C VAL A 72 0.17 2.76 7.50
N TYR A 73 1.13 1.88 7.74
CA TYR A 73 0.89 0.53 8.24
C TYR A 73 1.66 0.30 9.54
N LEU A 74 0.95 -0.11 10.60
CA LEU A 74 1.58 -0.67 11.80
C LEU A 74 1.70 -2.18 11.63
N ILE A 75 2.93 -2.66 11.52
CA ILE A 75 3.24 -4.08 11.35
C ILE A 75 3.83 -4.60 12.66
N LYS A 76 3.27 -5.69 13.21
CA LYS A 76 3.77 -6.25 14.48
C LYS A 76 5.19 -6.77 14.34
N ARG A 77 6.01 -6.63 15.40
CA ARG A 77 7.43 -7.07 15.37
C ARG A 77 7.57 -8.55 15.04
N VAL A 78 6.70 -9.40 15.58
CA VAL A 78 6.68 -10.84 15.32
C VAL A 78 6.54 -11.15 13.83
N PHE A 79 5.77 -10.35 13.08
CA PHE A 79 5.68 -10.50 11.63
C PHE A 79 7.03 -10.18 10.97
N ILE A 80 7.63 -9.03 11.31
CA ILE A 80 8.93 -8.62 10.75
C ILE A 80 10.07 -9.58 11.13
N GLN A 81 10.05 -10.15 12.34
CA GLN A 81 11.04 -11.14 12.79
C GLN A 81 10.97 -12.46 12.01
N GLN A 82 9.80 -12.79 11.44
CA GLN A 82 9.63 -13.92 10.53
C GLN A 82 10.15 -13.61 9.12
N LEU A 83 10.39 -12.33 8.80
CA LEU A 83 10.96 -11.91 7.53
C LEU A 83 12.48 -11.80 7.65
N ASN A 84 13.19 -12.36 6.68
CA ASN A 84 14.65 -12.21 6.55
C ASN A 84 15.04 -10.88 5.89
N THR A 85 14.21 -9.84 5.99
CA THR A 85 14.42 -8.55 5.32
C THR A 85 13.83 -7.38 6.12
N LYS A 86 14.47 -6.21 5.97
CA LYS A 86 13.95 -4.91 6.39
C LYS A 86 13.80 -3.95 5.21
N ASN A 87 13.84 -4.46 3.98
CA ASN A 87 13.52 -3.66 2.80
C ASN A 87 12.02 -3.34 2.85
N PRO A 88 11.62 -2.06 2.80
CA PRO A 88 10.25 -1.67 3.05
C PRO A 88 9.26 -2.14 1.97
N ILE A 89 9.71 -2.28 0.71
CA ILE A 89 8.87 -2.84 -0.36
C ILE A 89 8.69 -4.34 -0.16
N GLN A 90 9.76 -5.09 0.13
CA GLN A 90 9.65 -6.53 0.40
C GLN A 90 8.81 -6.83 1.65
N VAL A 91 8.89 -5.96 2.66
CA VAL A 91 8.01 -6.03 3.85
C VAL A 91 6.56 -5.82 3.45
N LEU A 92 6.27 -4.83 2.60
CA LEU A 92 4.91 -4.59 2.08
C LEU A 92 4.41 -5.78 1.25
N GLU A 93 5.23 -6.31 0.35
CA GLU A 93 4.93 -7.50 -0.45
C GLU A 93 4.55 -8.69 0.43
N SER A 94 5.39 -8.99 1.43
CA SER A 94 5.13 -10.08 2.38
C SER A 94 3.85 -9.83 3.19
N PHE A 95 3.59 -8.58 3.54
CA PHE A 95 2.39 -8.18 4.29
C PHE A 95 1.13 -8.36 3.43
N ILE A 96 1.18 -7.98 2.16
CA ILE A 96 0.10 -8.19 1.18
C ILE A 96 -0.08 -9.68 0.87
N ASP A 97 0.98 -10.46 0.77
CA ASP A 97 0.82 -11.90 0.53
C ASP A 97 0.03 -12.57 1.67
N ARG A 98 0.35 -12.21 2.92
CA ARG A 98 -0.33 -12.77 4.09
C ARG A 98 -1.73 -12.20 4.30
N PHE A 99 -1.91 -10.89 4.18
CA PHE A 99 -3.12 -10.16 4.58
C PHE A 99 -3.85 -9.47 3.44
N GLY A 100 -3.45 -9.67 2.20
CA GLY A 100 -4.09 -9.07 1.03
C GLY A 100 -5.28 -9.87 0.51
N LEU A 101 -6.26 -9.16 -0.02
CA LEU A 101 -7.33 -9.71 -0.86
C LEU A 101 -6.81 -9.86 -2.30
N GLU A 102 -7.37 -10.84 -3.02
CA GLU A 102 -7.11 -10.96 -4.45
C GLU A 102 -7.77 -9.80 -5.21
N ILE A 103 -7.05 -9.32 -6.22
CA ILE A 103 -7.47 -8.25 -7.11
C ILE A 103 -7.42 -8.79 -8.51
N ARG A 104 -8.45 -8.47 -9.29
CA ARG A 104 -8.51 -8.81 -10.70
C ARG A 104 -8.42 -7.55 -11.55
N ILE A 105 -7.50 -7.57 -12.52
CA ILE A 105 -7.36 -6.58 -13.57
C ILE A 105 -7.57 -7.27 -14.91
N ASP A 106 -8.71 -6.99 -15.56
CA ASP A 106 -9.21 -7.75 -16.71
C ASP A 106 -9.19 -9.28 -16.44
N ARG A 107 -8.24 -10.01 -17.06
CA ARG A 107 -8.11 -11.47 -16.93
C ARG A 107 -7.07 -11.90 -15.90
N GLU A 108 -6.26 -10.98 -15.41
CA GLU A 108 -5.18 -11.28 -14.48
C GLU A 108 -5.66 -11.13 -13.05
N THR A 109 -5.34 -12.11 -12.19
CA THR A 109 -5.68 -12.08 -10.76
C THR A 109 -4.41 -12.24 -9.94
N ASP A 110 -4.20 -11.31 -9.00
CA ASP A 110 -3.05 -11.30 -8.09
C ASP A 110 -3.42 -10.49 -6.83
N LYS A 111 -2.68 -10.63 -5.74
CA LYS A 111 -2.81 -9.76 -4.57
C LYS A 111 -2.00 -8.48 -4.71
N PHE A 112 -0.92 -8.51 -5.51
CA PHE A 112 -0.02 -7.37 -5.66
C PHE A 112 0.39 -7.13 -7.11
N PHE A 113 -0.07 -6.00 -7.67
CA PHE A 113 0.38 -5.53 -8.97
C PHE A 113 1.37 -4.38 -8.78
N ILE A 114 2.58 -4.51 -9.34
CA ILE A 114 3.62 -3.48 -9.28
C ILE A 114 4.31 -3.34 -10.65
N LYS A 115 4.49 -2.11 -11.13
CA LYS A 115 5.13 -1.78 -12.44
C LYS A 115 4.64 -2.65 -13.60
N LYS A 116 3.32 -2.79 -13.76
CA LYS A 116 2.71 -3.67 -14.76
C LYS A 116 1.92 -2.89 -15.80
N ALA A 117 1.97 -3.31 -17.05
CA ALA A 117 1.08 -2.84 -18.09
C ALA A 117 0.09 -3.95 -18.43
N VAL A 118 -1.20 -3.71 -18.18
CA VAL A 118 -2.27 -4.68 -18.45
C VAL A 118 -3.12 -4.17 -19.62
N PRO A 119 -3.07 -4.82 -20.79
CA PRO A 119 -3.99 -4.52 -21.89
C PRO A 119 -5.42 -4.75 -21.43
N LEU A 120 -6.31 -3.79 -21.70
CA LEU A 120 -7.73 -3.93 -21.37
C LEU A 120 -8.50 -4.38 -22.61
N SER A 121 -9.29 -5.44 -22.45
CA SER A 121 -10.24 -5.88 -23.47
C SER A 121 -11.23 -4.74 -23.80
N PRO A 122 -11.70 -4.59 -25.06
CA PRO A 122 -12.61 -3.50 -25.45
C PRO A 122 -13.95 -3.48 -24.68
N SER A 123 -14.34 -4.62 -24.11
CA SER A 123 -15.55 -4.79 -23.29
C SER A 123 -15.38 -4.36 -21.83
N VAL A 124 -14.15 -4.08 -21.38
CA VAL A 124 -13.88 -3.66 -20.00
C VAL A 124 -14.11 -2.17 -19.88
N ASP A 125 -15.01 -1.78 -18.98
CA ASP A 125 -15.13 -0.39 -18.54
C ASP A 125 -13.83 0.02 -17.82
N PRO A 126 -13.06 0.98 -18.34
CA PRO A 126 -11.79 1.37 -17.75
C PRO A 126 -11.94 1.91 -16.32
N THR A 127 -13.10 2.48 -15.98
CA THR A 127 -13.39 2.96 -14.63
C THR A 127 -13.56 1.83 -13.61
N ARG A 128 -13.78 0.60 -14.09
CA ARG A 128 -13.96 -0.62 -13.29
C ARG A 128 -12.90 -1.68 -13.59
N ALA A 129 -11.77 -1.26 -14.17
CA ALA A 129 -10.70 -2.17 -14.58
C ALA A 129 -10.10 -2.95 -13.39
N VAL A 130 -10.18 -2.41 -12.17
CA VAL A 130 -9.72 -3.06 -10.95
C VAL A 130 -10.92 -3.57 -10.15
N THR A 131 -10.99 -4.88 -9.96
CA THR A 131 -12.02 -5.55 -9.16
C THR A 131 -11.39 -6.20 -7.94
N ILE A 132 -11.96 -5.98 -6.75
CA ILE A 132 -11.53 -6.66 -5.51
C ILE A 132 -12.37 -7.92 -5.34
N ILE A 133 -11.71 -9.06 -5.11
CA ILE A 133 -12.37 -10.33 -4.84
C ILE A 133 -12.51 -10.48 -3.32
N ASN A 134 -13.69 -10.15 -2.78
CA ASN A 134 -13.98 -10.15 -1.35
C ASN A 134 -15.28 -10.92 -1.01
N PRO A 135 -15.29 -12.26 -1.17
CA PRO A 135 -16.50 -13.05 -0.93
C PRO A 135 -16.93 -13.04 0.55
N GLY A 136 -15.99 -12.82 1.47
CA GLY A 136 -16.25 -12.74 2.91
C GLY A 136 -16.83 -11.41 3.38
N ASN A 137 -16.96 -10.41 2.48
CA ASN A 137 -17.37 -9.04 2.82
C ASN A 137 -16.52 -8.45 3.97
N HIS A 138 -15.22 -8.72 3.97
CA HIS A 138 -14.29 -8.23 4.97
C HIS A 138 -14.07 -6.71 4.82
N GLU A 139 -13.75 -6.03 5.92
CA GLU A 139 -13.25 -4.65 5.85
C GLU A 139 -11.89 -4.67 5.14
N PHE A 140 -11.70 -3.76 4.19
CA PHE A 140 -10.46 -3.69 3.43
C PHE A 140 -9.98 -2.25 3.20
N TRP A 141 -8.71 -2.15 2.84
CA TRP A 141 -8.05 -0.91 2.41
C TRP A 141 -7.47 -1.08 1.02
N LEU A 142 -7.90 -0.25 0.07
CA LEU A 142 -7.39 -0.28 -1.31
C LEU A 142 -6.35 0.82 -1.51
N CYS A 143 -5.15 0.42 -1.93
CA CYS A 143 -4.15 1.33 -2.48
C CYS A 143 -4.11 1.15 -4.00
N GLN A 144 -4.28 2.24 -4.75
CA GLN A 144 -4.37 2.18 -6.21
C GLN A 144 -3.71 3.40 -6.85
N TYR A 145 -2.57 3.16 -7.50
CA TYR A 145 -1.91 4.12 -8.38
C TYR A 145 -1.83 3.54 -9.79
N ILE A 146 -2.78 3.96 -10.62
CA ILE A 146 -2.94 3.51 -11.99
C ILE A 146 -3.08 4.71 -12.93
N GLN A 147 -2.79 4.48 -14.21
CA GLN A 147 -3.12 5.40 -15.29
C GLN A 147 -3.66 4.58 -16.46
N ILE A 148 -4.71 5.07 -17.10
CA ILE A 148 -5.22 4.46 -18.33
C ILE A 148 -4.65 5.25 -19.48
N ASN A 149 -3.90 4.58 -20.34
CA ASN A 149 -3.35 5.17 -21.56
C ASN A 149 -3.97 4.49 -22.77
N ARG A 150 -4.07 5.24 -23.88
CA ARG A 150 -4.47 4.71 -25.17
C ARG A 150 -3.22 4.36 -25.98
N SER A 151 -3.16 3.15 -26.51
CA SER A 151 -2.11 2.70 -27.42
C SER A 151 -2.77 2.21 -28.71
N GLY A 152 -2.81 3.08 -29.73
CA GLY A 152 -3.61 2.86 -30.94
C GLY A 152 -5.10 2.71 -30.61
N ASN A 153 -5.68 1.57 -31.00
CA ASN A 153 -7.10 1.25 -30.75
C ASN A 153 -7.35 0.57 -29.40
N TYR A 154 -6.31 0.29 -28.61
CA TYR A 154 -6.43 -0.43 -27.34
C TYR A 154 -6.22 0.49 -26.15
N LEU A 155 -6.87 0.17 -25.04
CA LEU A 155 -6.60 0.78 -23.74
C LEU A 155 -5.63 -0.09 -22.97
N VAL A 156 -4.66 0.54 -22.30
CA VAL A 156 -3.68 -0.13 -21.46
C VAL A 156 -3.74 0.49 -20.08
N LEU A 157 -3.97 -0.34 -19.07
CA LEU A 157 -3.86 0.04 -17.68
C LEU A 157 -2.39 -0.05 -17.27
N GLN A 158 -1.77 1.11 -17.07
CA GLN A 158 -0.45 1.21 -16.49
C GLN A 158 -0.58 1.23 -14.97
N VAL A 159 0.02 0.25 -14.32
CA VAL A 159 -0.05 0.04 -12.88
C VAL A 159 1.31 0.39 -12.28
N ALA A 160 1.34 1.46 -11.48
CA ALA A 160 2.47 1.73 -10.62
C ALA A 160 2.44 0.76 -9.42
N ILE A 161 1.37 0.80 -8.64
CA ILE A 161 1.15 -0.12 -7.52
C ILE A 161 -0.36 -0.26 -7.27
N VAL A 162 -0.84 -1.50 -7.12
CA VAL A 162 -2.22 -1.82 -6.71
C VAL A 162 -2.20 -2.99 -5.75
N TYR A 163 -2.83 -2.82 -4.60
CA TYR A 163 -3.07 -3.88 -3.62
C TYR A 163 -4.25 -3.53 -2.73
N CYS A 164 -4.79 -4.55 -2.08
CA CYS A 164 -5.93 -4.44 -1.19
C CYS A 164 -5.63 -5.22 0.09
N ILE A 165 -5.56 -4.54 1.22
CA ILE A 165 -5.30 -5.16 2.53
C ILE A 165 -6.63 -5.55 3.16
N ASP A 166 -6.77 -6.81 3.54
CA ASP A 166 -7.85 -7.34 4.38
C ASP A 166 -7.61 -6.93 5.84
N ILE A 167 -8.32 -5.89 6.27
CA ILE A 167 -8.22 -5.35 7.63
C ILE A 167 -8.82 -6.34 8.63
N THR A 168 -9.90 -7.04 8.28
CA THR A 168 -10.52 -8.05 9.14
C THR A 168 -9.54 -9.16 9.46
N LYS A 169 -8.90 -9.74 8.45
CA LYS A 169 -7.90 -10.80 8.60
C LYS A 169 -6.70 -10.34 9.42
N TYR A 170 -6.22 -9.12 9.19
CA TYR A 170 -5.12 -8.58 9.98
C TYR A 170 -5.50 -8.38 11.45
N LYS A 171 -6.69 -7.80 11.72
CA LYS A 171 -7.22 -7.63 13.09
C LYS A 171 -7.38 -8.97 13.80
N GLN A 172 -7.88 -10.00 13.12
CA GLN A 172 -8.01 -11.35 13.69
C GLN A 172 -6.65 -11.92 14.07
N TRP A 173 -5.68 -11.87 13.15
CA TRP A 173 -4.33 -12.35 13.41
C TRP A 173 -3.66 -11.66 14.60
N ILE A 174 -3.86 -10.34 14.75
CA ILE A 174 -3.36 -9.62 15.94
C ILE A 174 -3.99 -10.15 17.23
N ARG A 175 -5.29 -10.49 17.24
CA ARG A 175 -5.98 -11.01 18.42
C ARG A 175 -5.50 -12.41 18.80
N GLU A 176 -5.19 -13.25 17.83
CA GLU A 176 -4.69 -14.63 18.05
C GLU A 176 -3.25 -14.66 18.59
N MET A 177 -2.51 -13.55 18.44
CA MET A 177 -1.15 -13.40 18.96
C MET A 177 -1.06 -12.68 20.31
N GLY A 178 -2.20 -12.21 20.84
CA GLY A 178 -2.31 -11.60 22.16
C GLY A 178 -2.98 -12.53 23.16
#